data_AF-A0A087EA50-F1
#
_entry.id   AF-A0A087EA50-F1
#
_cell.length_a   1.000
_cell.length_b   1.000
_cell.length_c   1.000
_cell.angle_alpha   90.00
_cell.angle_beta   90.00
_cell.angle_gamma   90.00
#
_symmetry.space_group_name_H-M   'P 1'
#
loop_
_entity.id
_entity.type
_entity.pdbx_description
1 polymer ?
#
loop_
_entity_poly.entity_id
_entity_poly.type
_entity_poly.pdbx_seq_one_letter_code
_entity_poly.pdbx_strand_id
1 'polypeptide(L)' 'MPKAWNKKDEKQYQHVKDSELDQGHSNDRAEEIAAATVNKQRSKEGRTKKQQEEKKSE' A
#
# COMPACT_ATOMS: atom_id res chain seq x y z
N MET A 1 -0.26 -4.85 10.48
CA MET A 1 -0.27 -3.83 9.40
C MET A 1 0.57 -2.63 9.83
N PRO A 2 1.30 -1.97 8.91
CA PRO A 2 2.14 -0.82 9.26
C PRO A 2 1.27 0.34 9.78
N LYS A 3 1.66 0.97 10.89
CA LYS A 3 0.95 2.10 11.54
C LYS A 3 0.71 3.32 10.64
N ALA A 4 1.35 3.39 9.48
CA ALA A 4 1.25 4.50 8.54
C ALA A 4 0.15 4.31 7.49
N TRP A 5 -0.55 3.16 7.47
CA TRP A 5 -1.71 2.93 6.61
C TRP A 5 -2.98 3.43 7.30
N ASN A 6 -3.84 4.07 6.53
CA ASN A 6 -5.17 4.45 6.98
C ASN A 6 -6.21 3.36 6.59
N LYS A 7 -7.46 3.50 7.02
CA LYS A 7 -8.55 2.56 6.69
C LYS A 7 -8.77 2.36 5.18
N LYS A 8 -8.46 3.35 4.35
CA LYS A 8 -8.56 3.24 2.88
C LYS A 8 -7.42 2.39 2.32
N ASP A 9 -6.20 2.60 2.82
CA ASP A 9 -5.02 1.82 2.45
C ASP A 9 -5.19 0.34 2.83
N GLU A 10 -5.74 0.05 4.02
CA GLU A 10 -6.03 -1.32 4.46
C GLU A 10 -7.07 -2.02 3.59
N LYS A 11 -8.18 -1.32 3.26
CA LYS A 11 -9.21 -1.87 2.36
C LYS A 11 -8.66 -2.15 0.97
N GLN A 12 -7.81 -1.27 0.46
CA GLN A 12 -7.22 -1.42 -0.86
C GLN A 12 -6.21 -2.56 -0.90
N TYR A 13 -5.41 -2.71 0.17
CA TYR A 13 -4.53 -3.87 0.33
C TYR A 13 -5.32 -5.18 0.27
N GLN A 14 -6.38 -5.31 1.08
CA GLN A 14 -7.19 -6.53 1.09
C GLN A 14 -7.82 -6.79 -0.28
N HIS A 15 -8.39 -5.76 -0.91
CA HIS A 15 -9.04 -5.90 -2.21
C HIS A 15 -8.08 -6.37 -3.32
N VAL A 16 -6.87 -5.80 -3.37
CA VAL A 16 -5.85 -6.24 -4.34
C VAL A 16 -5.36 -7.63 -4.00
N LYS A 17 -5.10 -7.93 -2.73
CA LYS A 17 -4.67 -9.27 -2.29
C LYS A 17 -5.68 -10.34 -2.71
N ASP A 18 -6.96 -10.12 -2.42
CA ASP A 18 -8.03 -11.06 -2.75
C ASP A 18 -8.16 -11.22 -4.28
N SER A 19 -8.07 -10.13 -5.04
CA SER A 19 -8.12 -10.19 -6.51
C SER A 19 -6.94 -10.97 -7.12
N GLU A 20 -5.74 -10.86 -6.55
CA GLU A 20 -4.56 -11.60 -7.02
C GLU A 20 -4.66 -13.08 -6.66
N LEU A 21 -5.18 -13.40 -5.47
CA LEU A 21 -5.49 -14.78 -5.07
C LEU A 21 -6.53 -15.42 -5.99
N ASP A 22 -7.60 -14.69 -6.33
CA ASP A 22 -8.64 -15.15 -7.26
C ASP A 22 -8.11 -15.40 -8.68
N GLN A 23 -7.06 -14.68 -9.09
CA GLN A 23 -6.35 -14.90 -10.35
C GLN A 23 -5.40 -16.11 -10.30
N GLY A 24 -5.25 -16.77 -9.15
CA GLY A 24 -4.41 -17.94 -8.96
C GLY A 24 -2.97 -17.63 -8.58
N HIS A 25 -2.67 -16.40 -8.15
CA HIS A 25 -1.35 -16.08 -7.58
C HIS A 25 -1.17 -16.69 -6.18
N SER A 26 0.08 -16.96 -5.81
CA SER A 26 0.40 -17.38 -4.45
C SER A 26 0.14 -16.25 -3.44
N ASN A 27 -0.16 -16.62 -2.19
CA ASN A 27 -0.43 -15.67 -1.12
C ASN A 27 0.71 -14.64 -0.96
N ASP A 28 1.96 -15.11 -0.92
CA ASP A 28 3.13 -14.24 -0.81
C ASP A 28 3.21 -13.23 -1.97
N ARG A 29 2.90 -13.68 -3.19
CA ARG A 29 2.91 -12.82 -4.38
C ARG A 29 1.77 -11.80 -4.33
N ALA A 30 0.58 -12.22 -3.94
CA ALA A 30 -0.58 -11.35 -3.76
C ALA A 30 -0.33 -10.27 -2.70
N GLU A 31 0.30 -10.62 -1.58
CA GLU A 31 0.68 -9.68 -0.52
C GLU A 31 1.71 -8.65 -1.01
N GLU A 32 2.73 -9.09 -1.76
CA GLU A 32 3.73 -8.21 -2.35
C GLU A 32 3.09 -7.19 -3.31
N ILE A 33 2.22 -7.66 -4.21
CA ILE A 33 1.52 -6.81 -5.19
C ILE A 33 0.58 -5.83 -4.49
N ALA A 34 -0.17 -6.28 -3.48
CA ALA A 34 -1.05 -5.43 -2.69
C ALA A 34 -0.26 -4.33 -1.95
N ALA A 35 0.84 -4.70 -1.29
CA ALA A 35 1.71 -3.75 -0.59
C ALA A 35 2.35 -2.74 -1.56
N ALA A 36 2.83 -3.20 -2.72
CA ALA A 36 3.41 -2.34 -3.75
C ALA A 36 2.38 -1.33 -4.30
N THR A 37 1.13 -1.77 -4.51
CA THR A 37 0.04 -0.93 -5.00
C THR A 37 -0.31 0.19 -4.01
N VAL A 38 -0.46 -0.15 -2.73
CA VAL A 38 -0.72 0.83 -1.67
C VAL A 38 0.46 1.79 -1.51
N ASN A 39 1.70 1.31 -1.53
CA ASN A 39 2.88 2.17 -1.44
C ASN A 39 2.98 3.15 -2.63
N LYS A 40 2.66 2.71 -3.85
CA LYS A 40 2.61 3.57 -5.04
C LYS A 40 1.56 4.68 -4.90
N GLN A 41 0.37 4.35 -4.38
CA GLN A 41 -0.66 5.36 -4.11
C GLN A 41 -0.20 6.37 -3.04
N ARG A 42 0.34 5.88 -1.93
CA ARG A 42 0.85 6.74 -0.85
C ARG A 42 1.96 7.68 -1.33
N SER A 43 2.80 7.22 -2.26
CA SER A 43 3.84 8.04 -2.89
C SER A 43 3.26 9.13 -3.79
N LYS A 44 2.19 8.83 -4.54
CA LYS A 44 1.47 9.85 -5.33
C LYS A 44 0.79 10.89 -4.45
N GLU A 45 0.28 10.48 -3.29
CA GLU A 45 -0.41 11.35 -2.35
C GLU A 45 0.52 12.18 -1.45
N GLY A 46 1.85 12.06 -1.59
CA GLY A 46 2.77 12.79 -0.72
C GLY A 46 2.88 12.22 0.70
N ARG A 47 2.41 10.98 0.95
CA ARG A 47 2.28 10.37 2.29
C ARG A 47 3.33 9.30 2.58
N THR A 48 4.39 9.23 1.78
CA THR A 48 5.55 8.37 2.08
C THR A 48 6.44 9.05 3.11
N LYS A 49 7.19 8.25 3.90
CA LYS A 49 8.07 8.78 4.95
C LYS A 49 9.00 9.88 4.43
N LYS A 50 9.60 9.67 3.24
CA LYS A 50 10.47 10.65 2.57
C LYS A 50 9.75 11.97 2.28
N GLN A 51 8.54 11.92 1.74
CA GLN A 51 7.75 13.12 1.45
C GLN A 51 7.20 13.80 2.72
N GLN A 52 6.96 13.03 3.79
CA GLN A 52 6.56 13.59 5.09
C GLN A 52 7.72 14.31 5.79
N GLU A 53 8.96 13.85 5.62
CA GLU A 53 10.15 14.56 6.11
C GLU A 53 10.37 15.86 5.32
N GLU A 54 10.29 15.83 3.99
CA GLU A 54 10.41 17.05 3.15
C GLU A 54 9.36 18.12 3.51
N LYS A 55 8.11 17.73 3.80
CA LYS A 55 7.06 18.66 4.26
C LYS A 55 7.26 19.23 5.66
N LYS A 56 8.06 18.60 6.52
CA LYS A 56 8.34 19.10 7.88
C LYS A 56 9.50 20.10 7.92
N SER A 57 10.32 20.12 6.86
CA SER A 57 11.48 21.00 6.72
C SER A 57 11.17 22.34 6.04
N GLU A 58 9.93 22.59 5.67
CA GLU A 58 9.42 23.83 5.04
C GLU A 58 8.56 24.63 6.04
#